data_AF-A0A1X6NCZ5-F1
#
_entry.id   AF-A0A1X6NCZ5-F1
#
_cell.length_a   1.000
_cell.length_b   1.000
_cell.length_c   1.000
_cell.angle_alpha   90.00
_cell.angle_beta   90.00
_cell.angle_gamma   90.00
#
_symmetry.space_group_name_H-M   'P 1'
#
loop_
_entity.id
_entity.type
_entity.pdbx_description
1 polymer ?
#
loop_
_entity_poly.entity_id
_entity_poly.type
_entity_poly.pdbx_seq_one_letter_code
_entity_poly.pdbx_strand_id
1 'polypeptide(L)'
;ACRQSLRILETERSSVDAVEQAIVFLEHDECLNAGYGSNLTLDGAVECDASIMDGSTSAFGAIGAASGIRNPIKAARAVLEHSSKPDSLGRIPPILLVSSGAVNFAKAHGLELVHPKALITPRASAEWDYWRSRFISEPADLHAMQDTVGAVAWDISGRLSAGVSSGGLLLKPPGRIGEVGATSPLTCCIKADRTPYITK
;
A
#
# COMPACT_ATOMS: atom_id res chain seq x y z
N ALA A 1 -0.30 -14.98 -4.38
CA ALA A 1 0.55 -14.35 -3.35
C ALA A 1 1.44 -15.34 -2.59
N CYS A 2 0.90 -16.21 -1.72
CA CYS A 2 1.72 -17.01 -0.79
C CYS A 2 2.80 -17.88 -1.45
N ARG A 3 2.49 -18.58 -2.56
CA ARG A 3 3.49 -19.38 -3.29
C ARG A 3 4.65 -18.55 -3.85
N GLN A 4 4.39 -17.32 -4.29
CA GLN A 4 5.46 -16.43 -4.77
C GLN A 4 6.32 -15.92 -3.61
N SER A 5 5.67 -15.58 -2.49
CA SER A 5 6.35 -15.17 -1.25
C SER A 5 7.27 -16.27 -0.71
N LEU A 6 6.79 -17.53 -0.66
CA LEU A 6 7.58 -18.68 -0.21
C LEU A 6 8.86 -18.88 -1.03
N ARG A 7 8.77 -18.77 -2.37
CA ARG A 7 9.97 -18.88 -3.24
C ARG A 7 11.02 -17.82 -2.94
N ILE A 8 10.60 -16.61 -2.55
CA ILE A 8 11.54 -15.56 -2.12
C ILE A 8 12.22 -15.95 -0.81
N LEU A 9 11.46 -16.43 0.16
CA LEU A 9 11.98 -16.85 1.46
C LEU A 9 12.93 -18.07 1.35
N GLU A 10 12.67 -18.98 0.40
CA GLU A 10 13.54 -20.12 0.08
C GLU A 10 14.91 -19.71 -0.48
N THR A 11 15.02 -18.50 -1.04
CA THR A 11 16.25 -17.98 -1.66
C THR A 11 17.07 -17.07 -0.73
N GLU A 12 16.87 -17.19 0.60
CA GLU A 12 17.51 -16.37 1.65
C GLU A 12 17.27 -14.84 1.53
N ARG A 13 16.26 -14.43 0.76
CA ARG A 13 15.88 -13.01 0.65
C ARG A 13 15.10 -12.56 1.88
N SER A 14 15.05 -11.24 2.11
CA SER A 14 14.52 -10.68 3.35
C SER A 14 13.01 -10.88 3.47
N SER A 15 12.50 -10.88 4.70
CA SER A 15 11.06 -10.84 4.97
C SER A 15 10.35 -9.67 4.28
N VAL A 16 11.04 -8.53 4.08
CA VAL A 16 10.45 -7.39 3.37
C VAL A 16 10.31 -7.65 1.87
N ASP A 17 11.29 -8.30 1.25
CA ASP A 17 11.20 -8.71 -0.17
C ASP A 17 10.00 -9.65 -0.39
N ALA A 18 9.79 -10.57 0.55
CA ALA A 18 8.69 -11.54 0.50
C ALA A 18 7.32 -10.87 0.63
N VAL A 19 7.20 -9.84 1.47
CA VAL A 19 5.99 -9.01 1.63
C VAL A 19 5.74 -8.18 0.38
N GLU A 20 6.76 -7.46 -0.12
CA GLU A 20 6.65 -6.64 -1.32
C GLU A 20 6.14 -7.49 -2.48
N GLN A 21 6.78 -8.62 -2.76
CA GLN A 21 6.40 -9.47 -3.89
C GLN A 21 5.00 -10.07 -3.75
N ALA A 22 4.61 -10.44 -2.53
CA ALA A 22 3.28 -10.95 -2.26
C ALA A 22 2.21 -9.90 -2.61
N ILE A 23 2.42 -8.66 -2.17
CA ILE A 23 1.49 -7.55 -2.40
C ILE A 23 1.54 -7.09 -3.86
N VAL A 24 2.72 -7.03 -4.49
CA VAL A 24 2.85 -6.77 -5.93
C VAL A 24 1.98 -7.76 -6.71
N PHE A 25 2.00 -9.05 -6.37
CA PHE A 25 1.15 -10.03 -7.04
C PHE A 25 -0.34 -9.73 -6.85
N LEU A 26 -0.75 -9.27 -5.66
CA LEU A 26 -2.15 -8.91 -5.37
C LEU A 26 -2.57 -7.60 -6.05
N GLU A 27 -1.67 -6.63 -6.19
CA GLU A 27 -1.91 -5.35 -6.88
C GLU A 27 -2.08 -5.50 -8.40
N HIS A 28 -1.74 -6.66 -8.96
CA HIS A 28 -1.97 -6.97 -10.38
C HIS A 28 -3.28 -7.73 -10.60
N ASP A 29 -3.98 -8.13 -9.54
CA ASP A 29 -5.24 -8.86 -9.63
C ASP A 29 -6.41 -7.87 -9.68
N GLU A 30 -7.08 -7.80 -10.84
CA GLU A 30 -8.20 -6.88 -11.08
C GLU A 30 -9.41 -7.10 -10.16
N CYS A 31 -9.50 -8.27 -9.51
CA CYS A 31 -10.57 -8.58 -8.56
C CYS A 31 -10.33 -7.90 -7.21
N LEU A 32 -9.12 -7.44 -6.94
CA LEU A 32 -8.74 -6.87 -5.65
C LEU A 32 -8.70 -5.35 -5.72
N ASN A 33 -9.09 -4.69 -4.62
CA ASN A 33 -9.08 -3.24 -4.52
C ASN A 33 -7.69 -2.71 -4.09
N ALA A 34 -6.68 -2.95 -4.92
CA ALA A 34 -5.33 -2.40 -4.74
C ALA A 34 -4.59 -2.34 -6.08
N GLY A 35 -3.91 -1.23 -6.37
CA GLY A 35 -3.19 -1.07 -7.64
C GLY A 35 -4.14 -1.14 -8.84
N TYR A 36 -3.99 -2.16 -9.68
CA TYR A 36 -4.87 -2.41 -10.82
C TYR A 36 -6.19 -3.04 -10.36
N GLY A 37 -7.31 -2.36 -10.58
CA GLY A 37 -8.62 -2.78 -10.05
C GLY A 37 -9.06 -2.08 -8.78
N SER A 38 -8.31 -1.06 -8.34
CA SER A 38 -8.71 -0.18 -7.24
C SER A 38 -10.03 0.56 -7.50
N ASN A 39 -10.75 0.78 -6.40
CA ASN A 39 -11.93 1.61 -6.33
C ASN A 39 -11.64 3.04 -6.80
N LEU A 40 -12.66 3.66 -7.39
CA LEU A 40 -12.57 5.01 -7.93
C LEU A 40 -13.07 6.06 -6.93
N THR A 41 -12.43 7.22 -6.94
CA THR A 41 -12.86 8.43 -6.22
C THR A 41 -14.17 8.98 -6.81
N LEU A 42 -14.76 10.00 -6.17
CA LEU A 42 -15.92 10.73 -6.73
C LEU A 42 -15.68 11.26 -8.15
N ASP A 43 -14.44 11.56 -8.49
CA ASP A 43 -14.04 12.06 -9.81
C ASP A 43 -13.75 10.95 -10.83
N GLY A 44 -13.90 9.68 -10.43
CA GLY A 44 -13.65 8.53 -11.30
C GLY A 44 -12.17 8.22 -11.50
N ALA A 45 -11.32 8.64 -10.56
CA ALA A 45 -9.88 8.39 -10.61
C ALA A 45 -9.44 7.33 -9.60
N VAL A 46 -8.36 6.61 -9.89
CA VAL A 46 -7.70 5.71 -8.93
C VAL A 46 -6.70 6.49 -8.09
N GLU A 47 -6.81 6.36 -6.77
CA GLU A 47 -5.84 6.85 -5.80
C GLU A 47 -5.54 5.75 -4.79
N CYS A 48 -4.27 5.34 -4.71
CA CYS A 48 -3.86 4.24 -3.86
C CYS A 48 -3.12 4.73 -2.61
N ASP A 49 -3.33 3.98 -1.53
CA ASP A 49 -2.58 4.06 -0.28
C ASP A 49 -1.78 2.75 -0.13
N ALA A 50 -0.55 2.83 0.34
CA ALA A 50 0.26 1.65 0.65
C ALA A 50 1.25 1.94 1.77
N SER A 51 1.54 0.94 2.60
CA SER A 51 2.58 1.02 3.62
C SER A 51 3.29 -0.32 3.81
N ILE A 52 4.54 -0.24 4.27
CA ILE A 52 5.38 -1.40 4.55
C ILE A 52 6.28 -1.10 5.75
N MET A 53 6.51 -2.11 6.58
CA MET A 53 7.34 -2.03 7.77
C MET A 53 8.30 -3.22 7.85
N ASP A 54 9.55 -2.90 8.17
CA ASP A 54 10.56 -3.87 8.56
C ASP A 54 10.61 -3.98 10.08
N GLY A 55 10.19 -5.12 10.62
CA GLY A 55 10.23 -5.38 12.06
C GLY A 55 11.63 -5.50 12.62
N SER A 56 12.64 -5.75 11.79
CA SER A 56 14.04 -5.89 12.24
C SER A 56 14.70 -4.55 12.54
N THR A 57 14.37 -3.51 11.77
CA THR A 57 14.92 -2.15 11.89
C THR A 57 13.92 -1.15 12.46
N SER A 58 12.64 -1.53 12.56
CA SER A 58 11.52 -0.63 12.81
C SER A 58 11.34 0.45 11.73
N ALA A 59 11.99 0.30 10.57
CA ALA A 59 11.84 1.22 9.45
C ALA A 59 10.44 1.10 8.84
N PHE A 60 9.87 2.23 8.45
CA PHE A 60 8.52 2.33 7.92
C PHE A 60 8.52 3.25 6.70
N GLY A 61 7.77 2.87 5.69
CA GLY A 61 7.53 3.70 4.52
C GLY A 61 6.10 3.58 4.05
N ALA A 62 5.53 4.71 3.66
CA ALA A 62 4.16 4.77 3.18
C ALA A 62 3.96 5.81 2.08
N ILE A 63 2.93 5.56 1.28
CA ILE A 63 2.37 6.52 0.36
C ILE A 63 0.85 6.62 0.54
N GLY A 64 0.28 7.77 0.21
CA GLY A 64 -1.16 7.99 0.30
C GLY A 64 -1.73 8.84 -0.83
N ALA A 65 -2.98 8.59 -1.19
CA ALA A 65 -3.71 9.29 -2.25
C ALA A 65 -2.90 9.42 -3.56
N ALA A 66 -2.09 8.43 -3.90
CA ALA A 66 -1.18 8.49 -5.03
C ALA A 66 -1.81 7.86 -6.27
N SER A 67 -1.78 8.57 -7.39
CA SER A 67 -2.33 8.10 -8.66
C SER A 67 -1.23 7.83 -9.69
N GLY A 68 -1.40 6.81 -10.52
CA GLY A 68 -0.50 6.52 -11.64
C GLY A 68 0.81 5.81 -11.28
N ILE A 69 0.95 5.29 -10.05
CA ILE A 69 2.04 4.37 -9.70
C ILE A 69 1.56 2.94 -9.97
N ARG A 70 2.29 2.16 -10.79
CA ARG A 70 1.89 0.78 -11.13
C ARG A 70 1.72 -0.09 -9.89
N ASN A 71 2.70 -0.04 -8.98
CA ASN A 71 2.72 -0.82 -7.75
C ASN A 71 2.91 0.10 -6.53
N PRO A 72 1.82 0.55 -5.89
CA PRO A 72 1.87 1.37 -4.69
C PRO A 72 2.81 0.83 -3.59
N ILE A 73 2.84 -0.49 -3.36
CA ILE A 73 3.72 -1.09 -2.34
C ILE A 73 5.21 -0.89 -2.62
N LYS A 74 5.62 -0.84 -3.89
CA LYS A 74 7.02 -0.56 -4.27
C LYS A 74 7.41 0.87 -3.93
N ALA A 75 6.48 1.81 -4.10
CA ALA A 75 6.71 3.20 -3.70
C ALA A 75 6.81 3.32 -2.17
N ALA A 76 5.96 2.62 -1.42
CA ALA A 76 6.09 2.54 0.04
C ALA A 76 7.45 1.93 0.47
N ARG A 77 7.91 0.87 -0.19
CA ARG A 77 9.24 0.27 0.03
C ARG A 77 10.37 1.24 -0.27
N ALA A 78 10.31 1.99 -1.37
CA ALA A 78 11.30 3.01 -1.70
C ALA A 78 11.36 4.12 -0.62
N VAL A 79 10.20 4.53 -0.07
CA VAL A 79 10.15 5.47 1.06
C VAL A 79 10.82 4.87 2.31
N LEU A 80 10.55 3.59 2.63
CA LEU A 80 11.19 2.89 3.75
C LEU A 80 12.72 2.89 3.61
N GLU A 81 13.23 2.50 2.44
CA GLU A 81 14.68 2.44 2.18
C GLU A 81 15.34 3.82 2.23
N HIS A 82 14.66 4.84 1.71
CA HIS A 82 15.11 6.23 1.77
C HIS A 82 15.13 6.76 3.21
N SER A 83 14.11 6.45 4.01
CA SER A 83 14.01 6.87 5.41
C SER A 83 15.11 6.33 6.30
N SER A 84 15.74 5.22 5.90
CA SER A 84 16.82 4.57 6.64
C SER A 84 18.18 5.28 6.49
N LYS A 85 18.27 6.29 5.63
CA LYS A 85 19.52 7.02 5.33
C LYS A 85 19.33 8.51 5.61
N PRO A 86 20.16 9.14 6.47
CA PRO A 86 20.12 10.59 6.66
C PRO A 86 20.35 11.31 5.34
N ASP A 87 19.62 12.42 5.11
CA ASP A 87 19.94 13.31 4.00
C ASP A 87 21.32 13.96 4.20
N SER A 88 21.96 14.34 3.11
CA SER A 88 23.21 15.11 3.03
C SER A 88 23.26 16.34 3.94
N LEU A 89 22.08 16.93 4.23
CA LEU A 89 21.91 18.09 5.10
C LEU A 89 21.54 17.72 6.55
N GLY A 90 21.58 16.44 6.92
CA GLY A 90 21.21 15.94 8.24
C GLY A 90 19.72 15.99 8.56
N ARG A 91 18.86 16.20 7.55
CA ARG A 91 17.40 16.21 7.72
C ARG A 91 16.88 14.79 7.94
N ILE A 92 15.84 14.68 8.76
CA ILE A 92 15.07 13.45 8.93
C ILE A 92 14.30 13.21 7.62
N PRO A 93 14.54 12.10 6.91
CA PRO A 93 13.84 11.85 5.66
C PRO A 93 12.35 11.51 5.91
N PRO A 94 11.48 11.72 4.92
CA PRO A 94 10.05 11.43 5.08
C PRO A 94 9.80 9.92 5.19
N ILE A 95 8.86 9.55 6.06
CA ILE A 95 8.34 8.17 6.17
C ILE A 95 6.98 7.99 5.46
N LEU A 96 6.34 9.10 5.09
CA LEU A 96 5.06 9.13 4.38
C LEU A 96 5.10 10.26 3.35
N LEU A 97 4.73 9.94 2.11
CA LEU A 97 4.55 10.91 1.04
C LEU A 97 3.16 10.76 0.43
N VAL A 98 2.54 11.84 -0.01
CA VAL A 98 1.15 11.80 -0.49
C VAL A 98 0.98 12.48 -1.84
N SER A 99 -0.08 12.10 -2.56
CA SER A 99 -0.52 12.72 -3.80
C SER A 99 0.64 12.88 -4.80
N SER A 100 0.77 14.06 -5.43
CA SER A 100 1.82 14.36 -6.40
C SER A 100 3.23 14.22 -5.84
N GLY A 101 3.43 14.45 -4.53
CA GLY A 101 4.71 14.25 -3.86
C GLY A 101 5.17 12.80 -3.89
N ALA A 102 4.27 11.85 -3.63
CA ALA A 102 4.54 10.42 -3.72
C ALA A 102 4.86 9.99 -5.16
N VAL A 103 4.12 10.50 -6.15
CA VAL A 103 4.33 10.19 -7.57
C VAL A 103 5.67 10.71 -8.06
N ASN A 104 6.02 11.95 -7.71
CA ASN A 104 7.30 12.55 -8.06
C ASN A 104 8.46 11.80 -7.42
N PHE A 105 8.31 11.37 -6.16
CA PHE A 105 9.29 10.56 -5.47
C PHE A 105 9.47 9.19 -6.14
N ALA A 106 8.37 8.51 -6.47
CA ALA A 106 8.39 7.24 -7.18
C ALA A 106 9.11 7.36 -8.53
N LYS A 107 8.84 8.43 -9.28
CA LYS A 107 9.54 8.75 -10.53
C LYS A 107 11.04 8.91 -10.33
N ALA A 108 11.44 9.67 -9.32
CA ALA A 108 12.85 9.92 -9.01
C ALA A 108 13.61 8.64 -8.59
N HIS A 109 12.90 7.64 -8.05
CA HIS A 109 13.43 6.33 -7.68
C HIS A 109 13.29 5.27 -8.80
N GLY A 110 12.94 5.69 -10.02
CA GLY A 110 12.89 4.80 -11.19
C GLY A 110 11.74 3.80 -11.18
N LEU A 111 10.68 4.05 -10.40
CA LEU A 111 9.50 3.20 -10.38
C LEU A 111 8.63 3.41 -11.63
N GLU A 112 7.95 2.34 -12.06
CA GLU A 112 7.05 2.39 -13.21
C GLU A 112 5.84 3.27 -12.92
N LEU A 113 5.72 4.34 -13.70
CA LEU A 113 4.53 5.17 -13.73
C LEU A 113 3.69 4.84 -14.96
N VAL A 114 2.38 4.87 -14.76
CA VAL A 114 1.38 4.61 -15.78
C VAL A 114 0.41 5.77 -15.86
N HIS A 115 -0.25 5.90 -17.00
CA HIS A 115 -1.39 6.80 -17.08
C HIS A 115 -2.45 6.38 -16.06
N PRO A 116 -3.02 7.29 -15.23
CA PRO A 116 -3.99 6.92 -14.18
C PRO A 116 -5.14 6.03 -14.65
N LYS A 117 -5.66 6.29 -15.86
CA LYS A 117 -6.72 5.46 -16.49
C LYS A 117 -6.31 4.00 -16.73
N ALA A 118 -5.02 3.70 -16.84
CA ALA A 118 -4.54 2.32 -17.02
C ALA A 118 -4.68 1.47 -15.74
N LEU A 119 -4.93 2.10 -14.59
CA LEU A 119 -5.24 1.40 -13.34
C LEU A 119 -6.74 1.04 -13.21
N ILE A 120 -7.59 1.61 -14.07
CA ILE A 120 -9.04 1.42 -14.04
C ILE A 120 -9.39 0.15 -14.82
N THR A 121 -10.04 -0.79 -14.16
CA THR A 121 -10.58 -2.00 -14.80
C THR A 121 -12.02 -1.76 -15.25
N PRO A 122 -12.52 -2.52 -16.24
CA PRO A 122 -13.94 -2.49 -16.61
C PRO A 122 -14.86 -2.77 -15.42
N ARG A 123 -14.46 -3.69 -14.52
CA ARG A 123 -15.18 -4.00 -13.28
C ARG A 123 -15.30 -2.79 -12.36
N ALA A 124 -14.18 -2.14 -12.04
CA ALA A 124 -14.15 -0.98 -11.15
C ALA A 124 -14.94 0.20 -11.73
N SER A 125 -14.88 0.41 -13.05
CA SER A 125 -15.68 1.42 -13.73
C SER A 125 -17.18 1.13 -13.63
N ALA A 126 -17.61 -0.11 -13.88
CA ALA A 126 -19.01 -0.50 -13.82
C ALA A 126 -19.59 -0.41 -12.39
N GLU A 127 -18.82 -0.84 -11.38
CA GLU A 127 -19.18 -0.68 -9.97
C GLU A 127 -19.34 0.80 -9.61
N TRP A 128 -18.40 1.64 -10.04
CA TRP A 128 -18.48 3.08 -9.80
C TRP A 128 -19.68 3.72 -10.47
N ASP A 129 -20.00 3.40 -11.73
CA ASP A 129 -21.18 3.94 -12.43
C ASP A 129 -22.48 3.56 -11.71
N TYR A 130 -22.58 2.29 -11.31
CA TYR A 130 -23.73 1.77 -10.56
C TYR A 130 -23.93 2.51 -9.24
N TRP A 131 -22.87 2.62 -8.42
CA TRP A 131 -22.98 3.25 -7.11
C TRP A 131 -23.10 4.77 -7.21
N ARG A 132 -22.46 5.43 -8.19
CA ARG A 132 -22.59 6.87 -8.41
C ARG A 132 -24.03 7.26 -8.71
N SER A 133 -24.74 6.44 -9.48
CA SER A 133 -26.16 6.68 -9.78
C SER A 133 -27.06 6.60 -8.54
N ARG A 134 -26.73 5.71 -7.59
CA ARG A 134 -27.49 5.47 -6.35
C ARG A 134 -27.11 6.38 -5.19
N PHE A 135 -25.87 6.85 -5.15
CA PHE A 135 -25.38 7.75 -4.12
C PHE A 135 -26.12 9.10 -4.12
N ILE A 136 -26.71 9.47 -5.27
CA ILE A 136 -27.57 10.65 -5.41
C ILE A 136 -28.95 10.43 -4.77
N SER A 137 -29.41 9.19 -4.63
CA SER A 137 -30.77 8.86 -4.18
C SER A 137 -30.88 8.41 -2.72
N GLU A 138 -29.93 7.64 -2.19
CA GLU A 138 -30.01 7.10 -0.81
C GLU A 138 -28.63 6.92 -0.17
N PRO A 139 -28.50 7.07 1.16
CA PRO A 139 -27.28 6.76 1.88
C PRO A 139 -27.01 5.26 1.85
N ALA A 140 -25.98 4.84 1.11
CA ALA A 140 -25.52 3.46 1.06
C ALA A 140 -24.49 3.18 2.17
N ASP A 141 -24.61 2.02 2.81
CA ASP A 141 -23.56 1.51 3.71
C ASP A 141 -22.38 0.97 2.88
N LEU A 142 -21.46 1.86 2.52
CA LEU A 142 -20.30 1.56 1.68
C LEU A 142 -19.17 0.85 2.44
N HIS A 143 -19.33 0.53 3.73
CA HIS A 143 -18.33 -0.20 4.50
C HIS A 143 -18.04 -1.60 3.93
N ALA A 144 -19.02 -2.22 3.28
CA ALA A 144 -18.87 -3.55 2.71
C ALA A 144 -17.96 -3.62 1.47
N MET A 145 -17.61 -2.49 0.84
CA MET A 145 -16.79 -2.45 -0.38
C MET A 145 -15.33 -2.07 -0.12
N GLN A 146 -14.82 -2.51 1.01
CA GLN A 146 -13.45 -2.28 1.50
C GLN A 146 -12.58 -3.52 1.36
N ASP A 147 -12.28 -3.95 0.13
CA ASP A 147 -11.23 -4.95 -0.02
C ASP A 147 -9.85 -4.29 0.07
N THR A 148 -9.02 -4.84 0.92
CA THR A 148 -7.67 -4.35 1.21
C THR A 148 -6.74 -5.54 1.09
N VAL A 149 -5.57 -5.38 0.49
CA VAL A 149 -4.62 -6.49 0.37
C VAL A 149 -3.45 -6.26 1.30
N GLY A 150 -2.94 -7.34 1.91
CA GLY A 150 -1.81 -7.26 2.81
C GLY A 150 -1.06 -8.57 2.89
N ALA A 151 0.15 -8.49 3.42
CA ALA A 151 1.00 -9.64 3.66
C ALA A 151 1.82 -9.43 4.92
N VAL A 152 2.09 -10.53 5.63
CA VAL A 152 3.06 -10.64 6.70
C VAL A 152 4.00 -11.78 6.34
N ALA A 153 5.30 -11.61 6.52
CA ALA A 153 6.28 -12.65 6.27
C ALA A 153 7.27 -12.74 7.43
N TRP A 154 7.70 -13.98 7.69
CA TRP A 154 8.74 -14.32 8.65
C TRP A 154 9.84 -15.08 7.91
N ASP A 155 11.07 -14.57 7.95
CA ASP A 155 12.20 -15.20 7.28
C ASP A 155 13.00 -16.16 8.16
N ILE A 156 13.89 -16.93 7.53
CA ILE A 156 14.74 -17.93 8.18
C ILE A 156 15.71 -17.34 9.23
N SER A 157 15.98 -16.04 9.16
CA SER A 157 16.81 -15.30 10.11
C SER A 157 16.01 -14.79 11.31
N GLY A 158 14.72 -15.11 11.38
CA GLY A 158 13.85 -14.69 12.47
C GLY A 158 13.25 -13.29 12.29
N ARG A 159 13.38 -12.65 11.13
CA ARG A 159 12.90 -11.27 10.89
C ARG A 159 11.46 -11.27 10.40
N LEU A 160 10.65 -10.36 10.96
CA LEU A 160 9.24 -10.17 10.62
C LEU A 160 9.05 -8.90 9.80
N SER A 161 8.16 -8.93 8.82
CA SER A 161 7.78 -7.74 8.04
C SER A 161 6.32 -7.81 7.63
N ALA A 162 5.69 -6.65 7.46
CA ALA A 162 4.30 -6.53 7.04
C ALA A 162 4.13 -5.36 6.07
N GLY A 163 3.14 -5.50 5.20
CA GLY A 163 2.74 -4.43 4.29
C GLY A 163 1.29 -4.56 3.91
N VAL A 164 0.75 -3.47 3.41
CA VAL A 164 -0.65 -3.35 2.99
C VAL A 164 -0.76 -2.38 1.82
N SER A 165 -1.73 -2.62 0.93
CA SER A 165 -2.04 -1.76 -0.22
C SER A 165 -3.55 -1.71 -0.43
N SER A 166 -4.06 -0.54 -0.85
CA SER A 166 -5.50 -0.34 -1.06
C SER A 166 -5.82 0.81 -2.01
N GLY A 167 -6.89 0.67 -2.78
CA GLY A 167 -7.54 1.79 -3.48
C GLY A 167 -8.44 2.63 -2.57
N GLY A 168 -8.73 2.18 -1.35
CA GLY A 168 -9.63 2.84 -0.42
C GLY A 168 -11.11 2.61 -0.72
N LEU A 169 -11.96 3.47 -0.14
CA LEU A 169 -13.41 3.39 -0.29
C LEU A 169 -13.84 3.77 -1.71
N LEU A 170 -14.84 3.06 -2.23
CA LEU A 170 -15.55 3.46 -3.43
C LEU A 170 -16.22 4.83 -3.21
N LEU A 171 -16.15 5.71 -4.21
CA LEU A 171 -16.68 7.08 -4.15
C LEU A 171 -16.09 7.92 -3.01
N LYS A 172 -14.85 7.64 -2.60
CA LYS A 172 -14.13 8.51 -1.66
C LYS A 172 -13.89 9.90 -2.29
N PRO A 173 -13.88 10.99 -1.49
CA PRO A 173 -13.35 12.26 -1.96
C PRO A 173 -11.89 12.11 -2.42
N PRO A 174 -11.48 12.76 -3.54
CA PRO A 174 -10.09 12.81 -3.94
C PRO A 174 -9.19 13.31 -2.82
N GLY A 175 -8.00 12.74 -2.68
CA GLY A 175 -7.08 13.06 -1.59
C GLY A 175 -7.40 12.35 -0.27
N ARG A 176 -8.48 11.56 -0.17
CA ARG A 176 -8.78 10.80 1.05
C ARG A 176 -7.75 9.68 1.25
N ILE A 177 -7.10 9.72 2.40
CA ILE A 177 -6.16 8.69 2.88
C ILE A 177 -6.89 7.75 3.84
N GLY A 178 -6.74 6.44 3.63
CA GLY A 178 -7.21 5.39 4.53
C GLY A 178 -6.18 4.95 5.57
N GLU A 179 -6.58 4.00 6.42
CA GLU A 179 -5.72 3.42 7.48
C GLU A 179 -4.41 2.85 6.93
N VAL A 180 -4.44 2.38 5.68
CA VAL A 180 -3.30 1.83 4.94
C VAL A 180 -2.16 2.86 4.77
N GLY A 181 -2.48 4.14 4.57
CA GLY A 181 -1.50 5.20 4.36
C GLY A 181 -0.99 5.86 5.65
N ALA A 182 -1.72 5.74 6.77
CA ALA A 182 -1.41 6.46 8.00
C ALA A 182 -0.61 5.62 9.01
N THR A 183 -0.99 4.37 9.22
CA THR A 183 -0.30 3.35 10.04
C THR A 183 -1.26 2.16 10.13
N SER A 184 -1.10 1.18 9.23
CA SER A 184 -1.99 0.02 9.25
C SER A 184 -1.85 -0.75 10.58
N PRO A 185 -2.93 -1.29 11.16
CA PRO A 185 -2.86 -2.17 12.31
C PRO A 185 -1.89 -3.34 12.08
N LEU A 186 -1.78 -3.85 10.85
CA LEU A 186 -0.81 -4.89 10.48
C LEU A 186 0.65 -4.44 10.67
N THR A 187 0.98 -3.21 10.27
CA THR A 187 2.31 -2.62 10.55
C THR A 187 2.47 -2.26 12.03
N CYS A 188 1.39 -1.87 12.72
CA CYS A 188 1.42 -1.60 14.16
C CYS A 188 1.64 -2.88 15.00
N CYS A 189 1.06 -4.01 14.59
CA CYS A 189 1.20 -5.31 15.26
C CYS A 189 2.66 -5.80 15.27
N ILE A 190 3.44 -5.53 14.21
CA ILE A 190 4.88 -5.85 14.20
C ILE A 190 5.64 -5.03 15.25
N LYS A 191 5.24 -3.78 15.49
CA LYS A 191 5.85 -2.94 16.52
C LYS A 191 5.59 -3.49 17.94
N ALA A 192 4.44 -4.14 18.15
CA ALA A 192 4.05 -4.67 19.47
C ALA A 192 4.89 -5.89 19.91
N ASP A 193 5.35 -6.72 18.97
CA ASP A 193 6.11 -7.96 19.24
C ASP A 193 7.55 -7.72 19.74
N ARG A 194 8.03 -6.47 19.70
CA ARG A 194 9.33 -6.05 20.26
C ARG A 194 9.26 -5.44 21.64
N THR A 195 8.08 -5.30 22.23
CA THR A 195 8.02 -5.01 23.66
C THR A 195 8.42 -6.31 24.35
N PRO A 196 9.59 -6.42 25.02
CA PRO A 196 9.78 -7.55 25.90
C PRO A 196 8.58 -7.52 26.85
N TYR A 197 7.86 -8.63 26.94
CA TYR A 197 6.98 -8.87 28.06
C TYR A 197 7.88 -8.81 29.30
N ILE A 198 8.05 -7.61 29.86
CA ILE A 198 8.47 -7.44 31.23
C ILE A 198 7.25 -7.92 32.02
N THR A 199 7.19 -9.24 32.21
CA THR A 199 6.40 -9.83 33.27
C THR A 199 6.89 -9.19 34.57
N LYS A 200 6.07 -8.31 35.14
CA LYS A 200 6.18 -7.98 36.56
C LYS A 200 5.79 -9.19 37.39
#